data_AF-A0A519F8N5-F1
#
_entry.id   AF-A0A519F8N5-F1
#
_cell.length_a   1.000
_cell.length_b   1.000
_cell.length_c   1.000
_cell.angle_alpha   90.00
_cell.angle_beta   90.00
_cell.angle_gamma   90.00
#
_symmetry.space_group_name_H-M   'P 1'
#
loop_
_entity.id
_entity.type
_entity.pdbx_description
1 polymer ?
#
loop_
_entity_poly.entity_id
_entity_poly.type
_entity_poly.pdbx_seq_one_letter_code
_entity_poly.pdbx_strand_id
1 'polypeptide(L)'
;MTIFDINGREQGLDGDLTTTGAICHASLVQTSLEDGRMALRLGDKTSPCGVCGQVGEIVEGEDSFTWDGIPTAGHDALVLCACPPGANRLIAPRSGRAGASRAAADAAAAPHPAMPMSNTSSSVYPHTTTAPGNIFARTFVIRDSETGQPLANRTFTAAVDGQQKSGTTDNYGLARIEGSSADSVVSLHVMFRSPVRELKELAGMNTRVVTSTTRVETLIHGETPKPMVVTVNDRAATREAIIRKVRELGHGFVERSEWHAKPPKKPLVRDWDYTMIALHHAGRSYSCGVGSEQMLDTQAKQQGKIFDDFSYHFAIDCAGIIYEGRDIRFKGEHLILYNSNAIGIVLLNNLTTEEEGTDFIAKARITLNHMGLSTANELPTPQKSATINLITALKSVFSINFFGGHREFPRQDTKEAKICPGNIGMGFVNVVRATTGLHRPLRE
;
A
#
# COMPACT_ATOMS: atom_id res chain seq x y z
N MET A 1 -28.99 17.75 -9.97
CA MET A 1 -27.66 18.07 -9.43
C MET A 1 -27.16 16.81 -8.76
N THR A 2 -26.54 15.94 -9.54
CA THR A 2 -26.04 14.66 -9.01
C THR A 2 -24.65 14.91 -8.42
N ILE A 3 -24.60 15.51 -7.23
CA ILE A 3 -23.40 15.51 -6.39
C ILE A 3 -23.26 14.09 -5.87
N PHE A 4 -22.07 13.50 -6.06
CA PHE A 4 -21.80 12.18 -5.50
C PHE A 4 -21.58 12.31 -3.98
N ASP A 5 -22.36 11.57 -3.20
CA ASP A 5 -22.02 11.23 -1.82
C ASP A 5 -20.98 10.10 -1.88
N ILE A 6 -19.79 10.38 -1.36
CA ILE A 6 -18.65 9.48 -1.40
C ILE A 6 -18.28 9.20 0.06
N ASN A 7 -18.71 8.03 0.55
CA ASN A 7 -18.51 7.58 1.93
C ASN A 7 -19.03 8.56 3.02
N GLY A 8 -20.15 9.25 2.75
CA GLY A 8 -20.75 10.21 3.68
C GLY A 8 -20.17 11.62 3.58
N ARG A 9 -19.24 11.86 2.63
CA ARG A 9 -18.71 13.20 2.30
C ARG A 9 -19.13 13.57 0.88
N GLU A 10 -19.61 14.78 0.72
CA GLU A 10 -20.00 15.26 -0.60
C GLU A 10 -18.79 15.62 -1.44
N GLN A 11 -18.86 15.27 -2.72
CA GLN A 11 -17.82 15.63 -3.67
C GLN A 11 -17.69 17.15 -3.81
N GLY A 12 -16.46 17.65 -3.68
CA GLY A 12 -16.14 19.03 -3.98
C GLY A 12 -16.07 19.29 -5.48
N LEU A 13 -16.49 20.49 -5.88
CA LEU A 13 -16.62 20.91 -7.26
C LEU A 13 -15.88 22.23 -7.50
N ASP A 14 -15.47 22.46 -8.74
CA ASP A 14 -14.84 23.72 -9.16
C ASP A 14 -15.67 24.92 -8.69
N GLY A 15 -15.01 25.92 -8.11
CA GLY A 15 -15.67 27.09 -7.53
C GLY A 15 -16.18 26.91 -6.10
N ASP A 16 -16.13 25.72 -5.51
CA ASP A 16 -16.42 25.54 -4.09
C ASP A 16 -15.41 26.32 -3.23
N LEU A 17 -15.85 26.74 -2.04
CA LEU A 17 -15.05 27.57 -1.14
C LEU A 17 -14.27 26.72 -0.14
N THR A 18 -13.29 27.35 0.48
CA THR A 18 -12.66 26.82 1.69
C THR A 18 -13.13 27.54 2.95
N THR A 19 -12.81 27.01 4.14
CA THR A 19 -13.06 27.67 5.43
C THR A 19 -12.34 29.01 5.60
N THR A 20 -11.36 29.32 4.75
CA THR A 20 -10.69 30.63 4.71
C THR A 20 -11.22 31.53 3.60
N GLY A 21 -12.30 31.14 2.91
CA GLY A 21 -12.91 31.88 1.81
C GLY A 21 -12.15 31.80 0.49
N ALA A 22 -11.16 30.93 0.35
CA ALA A 22 -10.49 30.71 -0.93
C ALA A 22 -11.40 29.91 -1.88
N ILE A 23 -11.29 30.15 -3.18
CA ILE A 23 -12.02 29.42 -4.22
C ILE A 23 -11.16 28.25 -4.69
N CYS A 24 -11.72 27.05 -4.73
CA CYS A 24 -11.06 25.86 -5.25
C CYS A 24 -11.15 25.79 -6.78
N HIS A 25 -10.05 25.41 -7.43
CA HIS A 25 -9.90 25.33 -8.88
C HIS A 25 -9.56 23.92 -9.32
N ALA A 26 -10.47 23.30 -10.07
CA ALA A 26 -10.27 21.97 -10.60
C ALA A 26 -9.22 21.98 -11.73
N SER A 27 -8.27 21.05 -11.68
CA SER A 27 -7.27 20.86 -12.75
C SER A 27 -7.74 19.94 -13.89
N LEU A 28 -8.90 19.29 -13.72
CA LEU A 28 -9.52 18.45 -14.74
C LEU A 28 -9.75 19.26 -16.01
N VAL A 29 -9.43 18.67 -17.15
CA VAL A 29 -9.74 19.23 -18.47
C VAL A 29 -10.75 18.28 -19.11
N GLN A 30 -11.88 18.81 -19.59
CA GLN A 30 -12.88 18.11 -20.44
C GLN A 30 -13.96 17.25 -19.75
N THR A 31 -14.01 17.12 -18.42
CA THR A 31 -15.12 16.41 -17.74
C THR A 31 -15.93 17.36 -16.87
N SER A 32 -17.05 17.85 -17.41
CA SER A 32 -18.06 18.55 -16.61
C SER A 32 -19.08 17.56 -16.06
N LEU A 33 -19.41 17.67 -14.77
CA LEU A 33 -20.59 17.03 -14.22
C LEU A 33 -21.85 17.73 -14.75
N GLU A 34 -23.04 17.22 -14.42
CA GLU A 34 -24.32 17.73 -14.95
C GLU A 34 -24.53 19.25 -14.75
N ASP A 35 -23.87 19.87 -13.78
CA ASP A 35 -23.95 21.30 -13.49
C ASP A 35 -22.89 22.15 -14.23
N GLY A 36 -22.10 21.55 -15.11
CA GLY A 36 -21.03 22.20 -15.85
C GLY A 36 -19.72 22.34 -15.06
N ARG A 37 -19.71 22.02 -13.76
CA ARG A 37 -18.53 22.14 -12.90
C ARG A 37 -17.72 20.85 -12.90
N MET A 38 -16.42 21.00 -12.73
CA MET A 38 -15.47 19.88 -12.75
C MET A 38 -15.25 19.40 -11.31
N ALA A 39 -15.07 18.10 -11.12
CA ALA A 39 -14.79 17.56 -9.79
C ALA A 39 -13.43 18.03 -9.27
N LEU A 40 -13.36 18.42 -8.00
CA LEU A 40 -12.11 18.68 -7.31
C LEU A 40 -11.43 17.36 -6.94
N ARG A 41 -10.11 17.37 -6.98
CA ARG A 41 -9.25 16.21 -6.72
C ARG A 41 -8.06 16.58 -5.87
N LEU A 42 -7.42 15.55 -5.33
CA LEU A 42 -6.12 15.69 -4.69
C LEU A 42 -5.13 16.44 -5.61
N GLY A 43 -4.49 17.48 -5.10
CA GLY A 43 -3.50 18.31 -5.79
C GLY A 43 -4.06 19.57 -6.45
N ASP A 44 -5.39 19.72 -6.55
CA ASP A 44 -6.03 20.93 -7.07
C ASP A 44 -5.70 22.15 -6.22
N LYS A 45 -5.69 23.33 -6.84
CA LYS A 45 -5.23 24.58 -6.21
C LYS A 45 -6.40 25.45 -5.78
N THR A 46 -6.14 26.40 -4.90
CA THR A 46 -7.12 27.43 -4.56
C THR A 46 -6.65 28.81 -5.01
N SER A 47 -7.56 29.78 -5.06
CA SER A 47 -7.20 31.19 -5.01
C SER A 47 -6.37 31.48 -3.74
N PRO A 48 -5.74 32.67 -3.64
CA PRO A 48 -5.13 33.12 -2.39
C PRO A 48 -6.05 32.94 -1.18
N CYS A 49 -5.52 32.32 -0.12
CA CYS A 49 -6.19 32.13 1.16
C CYS A 49 -6.60 33.47 1.77
N GLY A 50 -7.85 33.61 2.23
CA GLY A 50 -8.32 34.85 2.86
C GLY A 50 -7.66 35.20 4.19
N VAL A 51 -6.91 34.26 4.79
CA VAL A 51 -6.18 34.45 6.05
C VAL A 51 -4.69 34.73 5.82
N CYS A 52 -3.98 33.89 5.07
CA CYS A 52 -2.52 34.02 4.88
C CYS A 52 -2.11 34.56 3.49
N GLY A 53 -3.05 34.84 2.59
CA GLY A 53 -2.78 35.36 1.25
C GLY A 53 -2.09 34.40 0.26
N GLN A 54 -1.76 33.18 0.69
CA GLN A 54 -1.06 32.20 -0.16
C GLN A 54 -2.02 31.27 -0.90
N VAL A 55 -1.66 30.87 -2.12
CA VAL A 55 -2.38 29.84 -2.89
C VAL A 55 -2.36 28.52 -2.10
N GLY A 56 -3.55 27.99 -1.85
CA GLY A 56 -3.74 26.70 -1.21
C GLY A 56 -3.65 25.54 -2.20
N GLU A 57 -3.53 24.34 -1.66
CA GLU A 57 -3.55 23.08 -2.40
C GLU A 57 -4.39 22.08 -1.62
N ILE A 58 -5.29 21.37 -2.30
CA ILE A 58 -6.07 20.28 -1.72
C ILE A 58 -5.18 19.07 -1.58
N VAL A 59 -5.10 18.52 -0.37
CA VAL A 59 -4.08 17.52 -0.01
C VAL A 59 -4.66 16.26 0.61
N GLU A 60 -5.98 16.14 0.60
CA GLU A 60 -6.75 15.01 1.06
C GLU A 60 -7.78 14.67 -0.03
N GLY A 61 -7.93 13.38 -0.33
CA GLY A 61 -8.91 12.88 -1.29
C GLY A 61 -9.64 11.65 -0.76
N GLU A 62 -10.46 11.00 -1.58
CA GLU A 62 -11.14 9.75 -1.25
C GLU A 62 -10.80 8.71 -2.31
N ASP A 63 -10.10 7.64 -1.91
CA ASP A 63 -9.53 6.66 -2.84
C ASP A 63 -10.60 5.75 -3.46
N SER A 64 -11.76 5.61 -2.81
CA SER A 64 -12.84 4.79 -3.33
C SER A 64 -13.44 5.34 -4.62
N PHE A 65 -13.15 6.61 -4.95
CA PHE A 65 -13.63 7.24 -6.17
C PHE A 65 -12.59 8.19 -6.78
N THR A 66 -12.12 7.86 -7.98
CA THR A 66 -11.06 8.61 -8.66
C THR A 66 -11.54 9.19 -9.98
N TRP A 67 -10.94 10.31 -10.35
CA TRP A 67 -11.11 10.97 -11.64
C TRP A 67 -9.76 11.04 -12.33
N ASP A 68 -9.64 10.40 -13.50
CA ASP A 68 -8.36 10.26 -14.22
C ASP A 68 -7.25 9.67 -13.32
N GLY A 69 -7.62 8.67 -12.50
CA GLY A 69 -6.73 8.00 -11.56
C GLY A 69 -6.34 8.81 -10.31
N ILE A 70 -6.79 10.07 -10.17
CA ILE A 70 -6.53 10.91 -9.00
C ILE A 70 -7.74 10.88 -8.04
N PRO A 71 -7.53 10.64 -6.73
CA PRO A 71 -8.61 10.66 -5.72
C PRO A 71 -9.41 11.97 -5.75
N THR A 72 -10.74 11.85 -5.69
CA THR A 72 -11.65 12.99 -5.60
C THR A 72 -11.51 13.68 -4.25
N ALA A 73 -11.64 15.00 -4.20
CA ALA A 73 -11.70 15.75 -2.95
C ALA A 73 -13.15 15.81 -2.45
N GLY A 74 -13.37 15.47 -1.18
CA GLY A 74 -14.68 15.56 -0.53
C GLY A 74 -14.78 16.76 0.42
N HIS A 75 -15.99 17.03 0.92
CA HIS A 75 -16.21 17.97 2.01
C HIS A 75 -15.24 17.70 3.18
N ASP A 76 -14.71 18.78 3.75
CA ASP A 76 -13.72 18.76 4.83
C ASP A 76 -12.33 18.21 4.42
N ALA A 77 -12.05 18.09 3.12
CA ALA A 77 -10.69 17.79 2.66
C ALA A 77 -9.71 18.90 3.11
N LEU A 78 -8.58 18.50 3.70
CA LEU A 78 -7.49 19.40 4.09
C LEU A 78 -6.96 20.20 2.88
N VAL A 79 -6.85 21.52 3.07
CA VAL A 79 -6.20 22.44 2.13
C VAL A 79 -4.95 23.01 2.79
N LEU A 80 -3.77 22.78 2.22
CA LEU A 80 -2.53 23.36 2.74
C LEU A 80 -2.21 24.69 2.06
N CYS A 81 -2.09 25.72 2.89
CA CYS A 81 -1.53 27.02 2.57
C CYS A 81 -0.53 27.41 3.69
N ALA A 82 -0.26 28.70 3.87
CA ALA A 82 0.59 29.22 4.94
C ALA A 82 -0.16 29.45 6.26
N CYS A 83 -1.38 28.91 6.43
CA CYS A 83 -2.09 28.88 7.71
C CYS A 83 -1.71 27.62 8.52
N PRO A 84 -1.94 27.62 9.85
CA PRO A 84 -1.86 26.41 10.66
C PRO A 84 -2.65 25.26 9.99
N PRO A 85 -2.01 24.10 9.73
CA PRO A 85 -2.71 22.98 9.11
C PRO A 85 -3.90 22.55 9.97
N GLY A 86 -5.05 22.34 9.34
CA GLY A 86 -6.32 22.31 10.11
C GLY A 86 -7.23 23.49 9.83
N ALA A 87 -6.66 24.69 9.66
CA ALA A 87 -7.43 25.92 9.57
C ALA A 87 -8.12 26.12 8.22
N ASN A 88 -7.64 25.47 7.16
CA ASN A 88 -8.18 25.58 5.82
C ASN A 88 -8.70 24.22 5.32
N ARG A 89 -9.99 24.16 4.98
CA ARG A 89 -10.75 22.96 4.61
C ARG A 89 -11.67 23.25 3.44
N LEU A 90 -11.82 22.29 2.53
CA LEU A 90 -12.77 22.34 1.43
C LEU A 90 -14.20 22.29 1.97
N ILE A 91 -15.07 23.19 1.48
CA ILE A 91 -16.50 23.23 1.80
C ILE A 91 -17.27 22.83 0.53
N ALA A 92 -17.59 21.55 0.40
CA ALA A 92 -18.58 21.10 -0.59
C ALA A 92 -20.00 21.34 -0.02
N PRO A 93 -20.89 22.06 -0.72
CA PRO A 93 -22.22 22.39 -0.20
C PRO A 93 -23.22 21.24 -0.30
N ARG A 94 -23.99 21.02 0.77
CA ARG A 94 -25.06 20.01 0.77
C ARG A 94 -26.13 20.27 -0.27
N SER A 95 -26.48 19.20 -1.00
CA SER A 95 -27.64 19.20 -1.90
C SER A 95 -28.88 19.66 -1.11
N GLY A 96 -29.29 20.91 -1.34
CA GLY A 96 -30.35 21.57 -0.55
C GLY A 96 -30.26 23.09 -0.40
N ARG A 97 -29.14 23.73 -0.76
CA ARG A 97 -29.07 25.21 -0.83
C ARG A 97 -28.65 25.70 -2.22
N ALA A 98 -29.47 25.39 -3.23
CA ALA A 98 -29.50 26.20 -4.44
C ALA A 98 -30.19 27.52 -4.10
N GLY A 99 -29.42 28.60 -3.97
CA GLY A 99 -29.98 29.94 -3.77
C GLY A 99 -29.06 30.94 -3.09
N ALA A 100 -27.88 31.21 -3.64
CA ALA A 100 -27.24 32.51 -3.45
C ALA A 100 -26.49 32.88 -4.73
N SER A 101 -27.09 33.84 -5.44
CA SER A 101 -26.59 34.48 -6.64
C SER A 101 -25.17 35.02 -6.46
N ARG A 102 -24.44 35.11 -7.57
CA ARG A 102 -23.36 36.09 -7.78
C ARG A 102 -23.76 37.44 -7.17
N ALA A 103 -23.08 37.86 -6.11
CA ALA A 103 -23.13 39.23 -5.62
C ALA A 103 -21.70 39.68 -5.30
N ALA A 104 -21.41 40.89 -5.76
CA ALA A 104 -20.12 41.55 -5.72
C ALA A 104 -19.70 41.96 -4.30
N ALA A 105 -18.47 42.48 -4.22
CA ALA A 105 -17.76 42.97 -3.05
C ALA A 105 -18.55 43.95 -2.14
N ASP A 106 -18.02 44.05 -0.91
CA ASP A 106 -18.33 44.95 0.20
C ASP A 106 -19.46 44.54 1.16
N ALA A 107 -19.08 44.03 2.34
CA ALA A 107 -19.21 44.75 3.62
C ALA A 107 -19.00 43.85 4.85
N ALA A 108 -18.23 44.41 5.79
CA ALA A 108 -18.30 44.26 7.25
C ALA A 108 -18.04 42.88 7.88
N ALA A 109 -16.86 42.82 8.53
CA ALA A 109 -16.56 41.89 9.61
C ALA A 109 -17.64 41.93 10.71
N ALA A 110 -18.13 40.75 11.08
CA ALA A 110 -18.81 40.50 12.34
C ALA A 110 -18.20 39.26 13.01
N PRO A 111 -17.99 39.26 14.33
CA PRO A 111 -17.13 38.29 15.01
C PRO A 111 -17.88 36.98 15.25
N HIS A 112 -17.23 35.85 14.96
CA HIS A 112 -17.72 34.53 15.33
C HIS A 112 -17.02 33.99 16.60
N PRO A 113 -17.76 33.22 17.42
CA PRO A 113 -17.37 32.89 18.78
C PRO A 113 -16.25 31.85 18.81
N ALA A 114 -15.28 32.07 19.70
CA ALA A 114 -14.23 31.12 20.01
C ALA A 114 -14.85 29.86 20.64
N MET A 115 -14.80 28.73 19.92
CA MET A 115 -14.95 27.40 20.52
C MET A 115 -13.61 26.99 21.14
N PRO A 116 -13.61 26.39 22.34
CA PRO A 116 -12.38 26.05 23.04
C PRO A 116 -11.68 24.88 22.34
N MET A 117 -10.49 25.15 21.77
CA MET A 117 -9.58 24.09 21.35
C MET A 117 -9.07 23.36 22.59
N SER A 118 -9.38 22.07 22.71
CA SER A 118 -8.67 21.17 23.60
C SER A 118 -7.22 21.08 23.13
N ASN A 119 -6.33 21.79 23.81
CA ASN A 119 -4.88 21.72 23.62
C ASN A 119 -4.37 20.36 24.12
N THR A 120 -4.33 19.37 23.23
CA THR A 120 -3.34 18.29 23.31
C THR A 120 -2.25 18.59 22.29
N SER A 121 -1.32 19.46 22.71
CA SER A 121 -0.07 19.73 22.00
C SER A 121 0.83 18.51 22.12
N SER A 122 0.86 17.67 21.09
CA SER A 122 1.82 16.57 20.97
C SER A 122 3.10 17.04 20.28
N SER A 123 3.60 18.24 20.61
CA SER A 123 4.97 18.63 20.27
C SER A 123 5.93 17.88 21.17
N VAL A 124 6.64 16.90 20.62
CA VAL A 124 7.76 16.19 21.29
C VAL A 124 8.98 17.11 21.45
N TYR A 125 8.94 18.34 20.93
CA TYR A 125 9.93 19.37 21.20
C TYR A 125 9.52 20.14 22.46
N PRO A 126 10.23 20.00 23.60
CA PRO A 126 10.00 20.87 24.74
C PRO A 126 10.27 22.31 24.32
N HIS A 127 9.33 23.20 24.66
CA HIS A 127 9.54 24.64 24.60
C HIS A 127 10.70 25.03 25.50
N THR A 128 11.92 25.04 24.99
CA THR A 128 12.98 25.88 25.56
C THR A 128 12.96 27.17 24.78
N THR A 129 12.15 28.13 25.22
CA THR A 129 12.61 29.46 25.68
C THR A 129 11.40 30.38 25.81
N THR A 130 11.16 30.84 27.03
CA THR A 130 10.26 31.95 27.36
C THR A 130 10.95 33.27 26.98
N ALA A 131 10.81 33.73 25.73
CA ALA A 131 11.16 35.09 25.30
C ALA A 131 10.49 35.42 23.94
N PRO A 132 10.19 36.71 23.64
CA PRO A 132 9.69 37.14 22.33
C PRO A 132 10.85 37.12 21.31
N GLY A 133 11.27 35.93 20.91
CA GLY A 133 12.26 35.69 19.86
C GLY A 133 11.62 34.98 18.67
N ASN A 134 12.25 35.10 17.50
CA ASN A 134 11.85 34.36 16.30
C ASN A 134 11.96 32.85 16.58
N ILE A 135 10.94 32.07 16.21
CA ILE A 135 11.00 30.60 16.24
C ILE A 135 11.53 30.13 14.89
N PHE A 136 12.57 29.29 14.86
CA PHE A 136 13.08 28.70 13.63
C PHE A 136 12.57 27.27 13.52
N ALA A 137 11.71 26.98 12.55
CA ALA A 137 11.12 25.67 12.41
C ALA A 137 10.92 25.26 10.95
N ARG A 138 10.85 23.95 10.72
CA ARG A 138 10.43 23.34 9.47
C ARG A 138 9.28 22.39 9.73
N THR A 139 8.20 22.56 8.98
CA THR A 139 7.07 21.61 8.99
C THR A 139 7.10 20.76 7.74
N PHE A 140 6.95 19.45 7.91
CA PHE A 140 6.80 18.47 6.85
C PHE A 140 5.38 17.91 6.92
N VAL A 141 4.77 17.67 5.78
CA VAL A 141 3.55 16.84 5.66
C VAL A 141 3.94 15.50 5.04
N ILE A 142 3.76 14.44 5.81
CA ILE A 142 4.11 13.08 5.42
C ILE A 142 2.85 12.39 4.88
N ARG A 143 2.94 11.85 3.66
CA ARG A 143 1.80 11.23 2.98
C ARG A 143 2.14 9.87 2.42
N ASP A 144 1.11 9.05 2.25
CA ASP A 144 1.24 7.83 1.47
C ASP A 144 1.35 8.18 -0.02
N SER A 145 2.32 7.59 -0.71
CA SER A 145 2.57 7.87 -2.13
C SER A 145 1.55 7.23 -3.08
N GLU A 146 0.83 6.19 -2.63
CA GLU A 146 -0.16 5.46 -3.43
C GLU A 146 -1.56 6.07 -3.31
N THR A 147 -1.90 6.62 -2.14
CA THR A 147 -3.22 7.21 -1.87
C THR A 147 -3.18 8.73 -1.76
N GLY A 148 -2.01 9.31 -1.52
CA GLY A 148 -1.84 10.73 -1.25
C GLY A 148 -2.36 11.16 0.13
N GLN A 149 -2.84 10.22 0.95
CA GLN A 149 -3.41 10.53 2.27
C GLN A 149 -2.32 10.95 3.26
N PRO A 150 -2.60 11.89 4.17
CA PRO A 150 -1.73 12.17 5.30
C PRO A 150 -1.52 10.94 6.20
N LEU A 151 -0.28 10.69 6.60
CA LEU A 151 0.07 9.57 7.46
C LEU A 151 0.16 10.01 8.92
N ALA A 152 -0.94 9.84 9.66
CA ALA A 152 -0.99 10.13 11.09
C ALA A 152 -0.22 9.12 11.95
N ASN A 153 0.26 9.56 13.13
CA ASN A 153 1.01 8.74 14.09
C ASN A 153 2.21 8.01 13.44
N ARG A 154 2.81 8.63 12.43
CA ARG A 154 3.96 8.11 11.69
C ARG A 154 5.23 8.45 12.43
N THR A 155 5.95 7.44 12.88
CA THR A 155 7.27 7.60 13.49
C THR A 155 8.27 8.17 12.49
N PHE A 156 9.06 9.13 12.94
CA PHE A 156 10.18 9.70 12.20
C PHE A 156 11.35 9.96 13.15
N THR A 157 12.55 10.04 12.59
CA THR A 157 13.74 10.63 13.24
C THR A 157 14.13 11.89 12.51
N ALA A 158 14.49 12.93 13.25
CA ALA A 158 14.97 14.20 12.72
C ALA A 158 16.36 14.49 13.28
N ALA A 159 17.32 14.80 12.40
CA ALA A 159 18.60 15.35 12.79
C ALA A 159 18.60 16.87 12.56
N VAL A 160 18.88 17.65 13.61
CA VAL A 160 18.95 19.12 13.58
C VAL A 160 19.97 19.59 14.62
N ASP A 161 20.83 20.54 14.25
CA ASP A 161 21.87 21.11 15.13
C ASP A 161 22.77 20.05 15.80
N GLY A 162 23.13 19.00 15.06
CA GLY A 162 23.96 17.90 15.56
C GLY A 162 23.25 16.96 16.55
N GLN A 163 21.97 17.17 16.82
CA GLN A 163 21.14 16.28 17.64
C GLN A 163 20.22 15.43 16.77
N GLN A 164 20.04 14.17 17.14
CA GLN A 164 19.05 13.29 16.54
C GLN A 164 17.90 13.06 17.53
N LYS A 165 16.66 13.28 17.09
CA LYS A 165 15.44 13.16 17.90
C LYS A 165 14.42 12.30 17.18
N SER A 166 13.60 11.56 17.92
CA SER A 166 12.47 10.81 17.37
C SER A 166 11.17 11.55 17.65
N GLY A 167 10.20 11.42 16.75
CA GLY A 167 8.86 12.00 16.88
C GLY A 167 7.82 11.18 16.14
N THR A 168 6.56 11.57 16.27
CA THR A 168 5.44 11.03 15.50
C THR A 168 4.67 12.17 14.85
N THR A 169 4.10 11.94 13.68
CA THR A 169 3.21 12.92 13.06
C THR A 169 1.89 13.04 13.80
N ASP A 170 1.27 14.21 13.72
CA ASP A 170 -0.09 14.43 14.22
C ASP A 170 -1.17 13.78 13.31
N ASN A 171 -2.45 14.04 13.61
CA ASN A 171 -3.59 13.50 12.85
C ASN A 171 -3.64 13.97 11.38
N TYR A 172 -2.87 14.99 11.01
CA TYR A 172 -2.78 15.52 9.65
C TYR A 172 -1.46 15.15 8.96
N GLY A 173 -0.73 14.18 9.52
CA GLY A 173 0.54 13.72 8.96
C GLY A 173 1.68 14.73 9.10
N LEU A 174 1.60 15.69 10.03
CA LEU A 174 2.59 16.75 10.12
C LEU A 174 3.68 16.44 11.14
N ALA A 175 4.92 16.74 10.74
CA ALA A 175 6.09 16.73 11.59
C ALA A 175 6.69 18.14 11.62
N ARG A 176 6.70 18.78 12.78
CA ARG A 176 7.36 20.09 12.98
C ARG A 176 8.67 19.89 13.72
N ILE A 177 9.77 20.38 13.14
CA ILE A 177 11.12 20.27 13.68
C ILE A 177 11.65 21.68 13.91
N GLU A 178 12.09 21.98 15.12
CA GLU A 178 12.66 23.28 15.49
C GLU A 178 14.18 23.25 15.47
N GLY A 179 14.79 24.35 15.03
CA GLY A 179 16.23 24.59 15.03
C GLY A 179 16.58 25.81 15.88
N SER A 180 17.85 25.94 16.22
CA SER A 180 18.38 27.04 17.02
C SER A 180 18.55 28.35 16.24
N SER A 181 18.64 28.29 14.91
CA SER A 181 18.81 29.47 14.05
C SER A 181 18.24 29.24 12.64
N ALA A 182 18.09 30.30 11.83
CA ALA A 182 17.69 30.18 10.42
C ALA A 182 18.64 29.32 9.57
N ASP A 183 19.89 29.10 10.03
CA ASP A 183 20.87 28.27 9.35
C ASP A 183 20.81 26.79 9.73
N SER A 184 19.99 26.43 10.73
CA SER A 184 19.79 25.04 11.13
C SER A 184 19.29 24.20 9.96
N VAL A 185 19.97 23.08 9.70
CA VAL A 185 19.60 22.11 8.67
C VAL A 185 18.88 20.94 9.33
N VAL A 186 17.69 20.64 8.85
CA VAL A 186 16.89 19.49 9.27
C VAL A 186 17.04 18.38 8.25
N SER A 187 17.42 17.19 8.71
CA SER A 187 17.30 15.94 7.95
C SER A 187 16.20 15.10 8.59
N LEU A 188 15.10 14.89 7.88
CA LEU A 188 13.97 14.09 8.33
C LEU A 188 14.05 12.69 7.71
N HIS A 189 14.00 11.67 8.55
CA HIS A 189 13.91 10.28 8.15
C HIS A 189 12.61 9.63 8.65
N VAL A 190 11.80 9.11 7.72
CA VAL A 190 10.46 8.60 8.04
C VAL A 190 10.47 7.08 8.10
N MET A 191 9.91 6.50 9.15
CA MET A 191 9.90 5.04 9.31
C MET A 191 8.83 4.39 8.43
N PHE A 192 9.21 3.36 7.67
CA PHE A 192 8.24 2.51 6.97
C PHE A 192 7.55 1.56 7.94
N ARG A 193 6.32 1.18 7.60
CA ARG A 193 5.52 0.25 8.39
C ARG A 193 4.95 -0.86 7.50
N SER A 194 5.07 -2.08 8.01
CA SER A 194 4.30 -3.24 7.54
C SER A 194 3.07 -3.43 8.43
N PRO A 195 2.08 -4.24 8.02
CA PRO A 195 0.90 -4.53 8.85
C PRO A 195 1.20 -4.92 10.30
N VAL A 196 2.31 -5.63 10.58
CA VAL A 196 2.62 -6.11 11.95
C VAL A 196 3.67 -5.30 12.70
N ARG A 197 4.50 -4.48 12.02
CA ARG A 197 5.61 -3.75 12.66
C ARG A 197 6.20 -2.63 11.81
N GLU A 198 6.98 -1.77 12.45
CA GLU A 198 7.92 -0.87 11.76
C GLU A 198 9.08 -1.63 11.11
N LEU A 199 9.51 -1.17 9.94
CA LEU A 199 10.57 -1.76 9.12
C LEU A 199 11.91 -1.04 9.39
N LYS A 200 12.43 -1.21 10.60
CA LYS A 200 13.67 -0.54 11.06
C LYS A 200 14.89 -0.92 10.24
N GLU A 201 14.89 -2.11 9.64
CA GLU A 201 15.94 -2.59 8.75
C GLU A 201 16.03 -1.79 7.43
N LEU A 202 15.00 -1.01 7.11
CA LEU A 202 14.99 -0.11 5.96
C LEU A 202 15.35 1.34 6.34
N ALA A 203 15.62 1.59 7.62
CA ALA A 203 16.01 2.91 8.08
C ALA A 203 17.36 3.31 7.44
N GLY A 204 17.40 4.48 6.79
CA GLY A 204 18.57 4.99 6.07
C GLY A 204 18.67 4.62 4.58
N MET A 205 17.66 3.97 3.98
CA MET A 205 17.69 3.69 2.54
C MET A 205 17.24 4.87 1.67
N ASN A 206 17.96 5.07 0.57
CA ASN A 206 17.54 5.91 -0.57
C ASN A 206 16.49 5.19 -1.43
N THR A 207 15.46 4.61 -0.83
CA THR A 207 14.28 4.13 -1.57
C THR A 207 13.43 5.35 -1.98
N ARG A 208 13.99 6.11 -2.91
CA ARG A 208 13.45 7.21 -3.73
C ARG A 208 12.83 8.45 -3.10
N VAL A 209 12.59 8.54 -1.79
CA VAL A 209 12.74 9.73 -0.88
C VAL A 209 12.30 9.24 0.50
N VAL A 210 13.24 9.00 1.40
CA VAL A 210 12.94 8.74 2.83
C VAL A 210 13.82 9.59 3.74
N THR A 211 14.69 10.40 3.14
CA THR A 211 15.49 11.41 3.81
C THR A 211 15.28 12.71 3.06
N SER A 212 14.71 13.71 3.73
CA SER A 212 14.56 15.05 3.18
C SER A 212 15.38 16.02 4.00
N THR A 213 16.27 16.75 3.33
CA THR A 213 17.17 17.71 3.95
C THR A 213 16.80 19.12 3.52
N THR A 214 16.50 19.99 4.48
CA THR A 214 16.18 21.40 4.21
C THR A 214 16.58 22.28 5.38
N ARG A 215 16.75 23.59 5.13
CA ARG A 215 16.97 24.58 6.21
C ARG A 215 15.68 24.81 6.97
N VAL A 216 15.73 25.21 8.24
CA VAL A 216 14.56 25.76 8.93
C VAL A 216 14.18 27.12 8.36
N GLU A 217 12.93 27.52 8.53
CA GLU A 217 12.46 28.86 8.15
C GLU A 217 12.21 29.71 9.40
N THR A 218 12.53 31.01 9.28
CA THR A 218 12.24 31.99 10.32
C THR A 218 10.73 32.23 10.37
N LEU A 219 10.10 31.90 11.49
CA LEU A 219 8.72 32.27 11.76
C LEU A 219 8.69 33.71 12.27
N ILE A 220 8.44 34.65 11.37
CA ILE A 220 8.04 36.01 11.75
C ILE A 220 6.58 35.92 12.23
N HIS A 221 6.29 36.56 13.36
CA HIS A 221 4.99 36.49 14.04
C HIS A 221 3.81 36.60 13.04
N GLY A 222 3.08 35.51 12.82
CA GLY A 222 1.90 35.45 11.94
C GLY A 222 2.07 34.72 10.59
N GLU A 223 3.31 34.44 10.14
CA GLU A 223 3.55 33.68 8.91
C GLU A 223 4.00 32.24 9.23
N THR A 224 3.21 31.23 8.83
CA THR A 224 3.65 29.83 8.85
C THR A 224 4.04 29.37 7.46
N PRO A 225 5.31 29.01 7.20
CA PRO A 225 5.77 28.35 5.99
C PRO A 225 4.85 27.25 5.49
N LYS A 226 4.64 27.19 4.17
CA LYS A 226 3.95 26.06 3.55
C LYS A 226 4.71 24.77 3.92
N PRO A 227 4.04 23.74 4.47
CA PRO A 227 4.69 22.48 4.81
C PRO A 227 5.35 21.82 3.59
N MET A 228 6.54 21.25 3.77
CA MET A 228 7.21 20.49 2.73
C MET A 228 6.65 19.07 2.64
N VAL A 229 6.32 18.61 1.44
CA VAL A 229 5.72 17.28 1.25
C VAL A 229 6.80 16.20 1.25
N VAL A 230 6.61 15.15 2.04
CA VAL A 230 7.38 13.91 2.00
C VAL A 230 6.41 12.77 1.73
N THR A 231 6.72 11.91 0.77
CA THR A 231 5.87 10.77 0.43
C THR A 231 6.52 9.46 0.87
N VAL A 232 5.72 8.50 1.31
CA VAL A 232 6.13 7.21 1.85
C VAL A 232 5.36 6.12 1.13
N ASN A 233 6.04 5.05 0.73
CA ASN A 233 5.39 3.86 0.18
C ASN A 233 5.63 2.64 1.08
N ASP A 234 4.75 2.46 2.06
CA ASP A 234 4.84 1.33 3.00
C ASP A 234 4.70 -0.02 2.32
N ARG A 235 3.90 -0.09 1.26
CA ARG A 235 3.66 -1.34 0.53
C ARG A 235 4.90 -1.79 -0.24
N ALA A 236 5.55 -0.87 -0.94
CA ALA A 236 6.82 -1.12 -1.63
C ALA A 236 7.94 -1.44 -0.64
N ALA A 237 8.00 -0.73 0.50
CA ALA A 237 8.96 -1.02 1.55
C ALA A 237 8.73 -2.41 2.17
N THR A 238 7.49 -2.80 2.41
CA THR A 238 7.14 -4.14 2.90
C THR A 238 7.53 -5.23 1.90
N ARG A 239 7.33 -5.02 0.60
CA ARG A 239 7.83 -5.91 -0.46
C ARG A 239 9.36 -6.06 -0.37
N GLU A 240 10.09 -4.95 -0.27
CA GLU A 240 11.55 -4.98 -0.13
C GLU A 240 12.01 -5.71 1.14
N ALA A 241 11.29 -5.53 2.27
CA ALA A 241 11.59 -6.24 3.51
C ALA A 241 11.43 -7.77 3.36
N ILE A 242 10.43 -8.24 2.60
CA ILE A 242 10.27 -9.67 2.30
C ILE A 242 11.48 -10.19 1.51
N ILE A 243 11.89 -9.49 0.46
CA ILE A 243 13.02 -9.88 -0.39
C ILE A 243 14.31 -9.96 0.43
N ARG A 244 14.56 -8.95 1.27
CA ARG A 244 15.72 -8.93 2.16
C ARG A 244 15.69 -10.06 3.16
N LYS A 245 14.54 -10.32 3.79
CA LYS A 245 14.42 -11.39 4.78
C LYS A 245 14.63 -12.76 4.15
N VAL A 246 14.13 -12.97 2.94
CA VAL A 246 14.38 -14.21 2.17
C VAL A 246 15.87 -14.40 1.89
N ARG A 247 16.56 -13.34 1.42
CA ARG A 247 18.02 -13.37 1.17
C ARG A 247 18.82 -13.58 2.45
N GLU A 248 18.44 -12.93 3.54
CA GLU A 248 19.03 -13.11 4.89
C GLU A 248 18.90 -14.57 5.37
N LEU A 249 17.77 -15.21 5.04
CA LEU A 249 17.51 -16.63 5.33
C LEU A 249 18.19 -17.61 4.34
N GLY A 250 19.08 -17.12 3.47
CA GLY A 250 19.96 -17.93 2.64
C GLY A 250 19.39 -18.36 1.28
N HIS A 251 18.29 -17.74 0.82
CA HIS A 251 17.63 -18.12 -0.43
C HIS A 251 17.81 -17.08 -1.53
N GLY A 252 17.94 -17.54 -2.77
CA GLY A 252 17.88 -16.67 -3.93
C GLY A 252 16.47 -16.10 -4.12
N PHE A 253 16.39 -14.86 -4.58
CA PHE A 253 15.12 -14.19 -4.89
C PHE A 253 15.23 -13.49 -6.25
N VAL A 254 14.37 -13.89 -7.18
CA VAL A 254 14.30 -13.37 -8.56
C VAL A 254 13.05 -12.51 -8.70
N GLU A 255 13.25 -11.22 -8.95
CA GLU A 255 12.16 -10.25 -9.13
C GLU A 255 11.53 -10.36 -10.52
N ARG A 256 10.31 -9.84 -10.69
CA ARG A 256 9.57 -9.87 -11.96
C ARG A 256 10.38 -9.42 -13.17
N SER A 257 11.16 -8.34 -13.04
CA SER A 257 11.99 -7.83 -14.14
C SER A 257 13.10 -8.78 -14.55
N GLU A 258 13.64 -9.55 -13.60
CA GLU A 258 14.79 -10.44 -13.81
C GLU A 258 14.41 -11.71 -14.57
N TRP A 259 13.21 -12.25 -14.34
CA TRP A 259 12.69 -13.36 -15.16
C TRP A 259 11.89 -12.89 -16.38
N HIS A 260 11.91 -11.60 -16.69
CA HIS A 260 11.23 -10.98 -17.84
C HIS A 260 9.70 -11.16 -17.83
N ALA A 261 9.08 -10.96 -16.66
CA ALA A 261 7.64 -10.99 -16.52
C ALA A 261 6.93 -10.05 -17.49
N LYS A 262 5.91 -10.56 -18.18
CA LYS A 262 5.01 -9.73 -18.98
C LYS A 262 4.15 -8.84 -18.07
N PRO A 263 3.71 -7.67 -18.56
CA PRO A 263 2.72 -6.87 -17.84
C PRO A 263 1.38 -7.63 -17.72
N PRO A 264 0.54 -7.29 -16.73
CA PRO A 264 -0.81 -7.83 -16.63
C PRO A 264 -1.69 -7.38 -17.80
N LYS A 265 -2.71 -8.17 -18.14
CA LYS A 265 -3.68 -7.89 -19.23
C LYS A 265 -4.55 -6.67 -18.96
N LYS A 266 -4.81 -6.36 -17.69
CA LYS A 266 -5.56 -5.19 -17.23
C LYS A 266 -5.02 -4.73 -15.87
N PRO A 267 -5.38 -3.51 -15.41
CA PRO A 267 -5.05 -3.06 -14.07
C PRO A 267 -5.50 -4.07 -13.00
N LEU A 268 -4.60 -4.40 -12.09
CA LEU A 268 -4.84 -5.40 -11.04
C LEU A 268 -5.57 -4.77 -9.85
N VAL A 269 -6.41 -5.57 -9.19
CA VAL A 269 -7.11 -5.16 -7.97
C VAL A 269 -6.14 -5.17 -6.79
N ARG A 270 -6.12 -4.10 -6.00
CA ARG A 270 -5.28 -4.01 -4.79
C ARG A 270 -5.76 -4.97 -3.71
N ASP A 271 -4.82 -5.53 -2.96
CA ASP A 271 -5.06 -6.30 -1.73
C ASP A 271 -3.84 -6.16 -0.82
N TRP A 272 -4.05 -6.20 0.50
CA TRP A 272 -2.97 -5.88 1.45
C TRP A 272 -3.12 -6.55 2.82
N ASP A 273 -4.34 -6.84 3.26
CA ASP A 273 -4.62 -7.37 4.60
C ASP A 273 -4.52 -8.90 4.62
N TYR A 274 -3.39 -9.42 4.14
CA TYR A 274 -3.15 -10.86 4.08
C TYR A 274 -3.10 -11.47 5.47
N THR A 275 -3.92 -12.50 5.67
CA THR A 275 -4.00 -13.30 6.91
C THR A 275 -3.82 -14.79 6.64
N MET A 276 -3.76 -15.19 5.37
CA MET A 276 -3.75 -16.59 4.94
C MET A 276 -2.71 -16.80 3.86
N ILE A 277 -2.18 -18.02 3.78
CA ILE A 277 -1.31 -18.48 2.70
C ILE A 277 -1.88 -19.78 2.13
N ALA A 278 -2.01 -19.84 0.81
CA ALA A 278 -2.40 -21.03 0.06
C ALA A 278 -1.20 -21.63 -0.66
N LEU A 279 -0.92 -22.91 -0.39
CA LEU A 279 0.09 -23.67 -1.09
C LEU A 279 -0.50 -24.36 -2.31
N HIS A 280 0.17 -24.16 -3.45
CA HIS A 280 -0.12 -24.77 -4.73
C HIS A 280 1.08 -25.57 -5.23
N HIS A 281 0.84 -26.43 -6.20
CA HIS A 281 1.87 -27.00 -7.06
C HIS A 281 1.61 -26.56 -8.51
N ALA A 282 2.61 -26.59 -9.37
CA ALA A 282 2.46 -26.09 -10.74
C ALA A 282 1.61 -27.02 -11.64
N GLY A 283 1.29 -28.22 -11.18
CA GLY A 283 0.42 -29.18 -11.84
C GLY A 283 1.16 -30.43 -12.32
N ARG A 284 0.38 -31.40 -12.80
CA ARG A 284 0.84 -32.77 -13.10
C ARG A 284 1.80 -32.91 -14.29
N SER A 285 1.97 -31.84 -15.08
CA SER A 285 2.87 -31.78 -16.24
C SER A 285 4.25 -31.16 -15.93
N TYR A 286 4.48 -30.69 -14.70
CA TYR A 286 5.76 -30.09 -14.31
C TYR A 286 6.75 -31.15 -13.84
N SER A 287 8.01 -30.95 -14.18
CA SER A 287 9.16 -31.59 -13.55
C SER A 287 10.08 -30.52 -12.98
N CYS A 288 11.04 -30.89 -12.12
CA CYS A 288 12.10 -29.95 -11.77
C CYS A 288 12.83 -29.48 -13.03
N GLY A 289 13.12 -28.17 -13.11
CA GLY A 289 13.73 -27.53 -14.26
C GLY A 289 14.20 -26.12 -13.92
N VAL A 290 14.55 -25.34 -14.94
CA VAL A 290 14.97 -23.94 -14.78
C VAL A 290 13.76 -23.09 -14.38
N GLY A 291 13.79 -22.50 -13.18
CA GLY A 291 12.65 -21.78 -12.62
C GLY A 291 12.17 -20.61 -13.47
N SER A 292 13.06 -19.82 -14.07
CA SER A 292 12.70 -18.67 -14.90
C SER A 292 11.94 -19.07 -16.18
N GLU A 293 12.32 -20.17 -16.83
CA GLU A 293 11.60 -20.72 -17.99
C GLU A 293 10.21 -21.19 -17.60
N GLN A 294 10.10 -21.87 -16.45
CA GLN A 294 8.83 -22.30 -15.88
C GLN A 294 7.93 -21.12 -15.54
N MET A 295 8.49 -20.03 -14.99
CA MET A 295 7.75 -18.80 -14.71
C MET A 295 7.15 -18.21 -15.99
N LEU A 296 7.95 -18.07 -17.05
CA LEU A 296 7.53 -17.55 -18.35
C LEU A 296 6.43 -18.40 -19.00
N ASP A 297 6.61 -19.72 -19.04
CA ASP A 297 5.64 -20.66 -19.61
C ASP A 297 4.32 -20.65 -18.81
N THR A 298 4.41 -20.64 -17.48
CA THR A 298 3.24 -20.55 -16.60
C THR A 298 2.46 -19.25 -16.84
N GLN A 299 3.15 -18.10 -16.87
CA GLN A 299 2.52 -16.81 -17.10
C GLN A 299 1.83 -16.77 -18.47
N ALA A 300 2.51 -17.25 -19.52
CA ALA A 300 1.94 -17.29 -20.87
C ALA A 300 0.68 -18.17 -20.94
N LYS A 301 0.71 -19.36 -20.32
CA LYS A 301 -0.45 -20.26 -20.24
C LYS A 301 -1.61 -19.66 -19.46
N GLN A 302 -1.34 -18.93 -18.38
CA GLN A 302 -2.37 -18.32 -17.55
C GLN A 302 -3.02 -17.11 -18.24
N GLN A 303 -2.21 -16.23 -18.84
CA GLN A 303 -2.69 -15.07 -19.59
C GLN A 303 -3.43 -15.47 -20.88
N GLY A 304 -3.03 -16.57 -21.52
CA GLY A 304 -3.76 -17.18 -22.64
C GLY A 304 -5.14 -17.76 -22.26
N LYS A 305 -5.45 -17.82 -20.96
CA LYS A 305 -6.75 -18.21 -20.42
C LYS A 305 -7.45 -16.99 -19.81
N ILE A 306 -8.04 -17.17 -18.64
CA ILE A 306 -8.89 -16.17 -17.97
C ILE A 306 -8.13 -15.29 -16.97
N PHE A 307 -6.87 -15.59 -16.66
CA PHE A 307 -6.10 -14.86 -15.66
C PHE A 307 -5.46 -13.63 -16.27
N ASP A 308 -5.34 -12.56 -15.48
CA ASP A 308 -4.79 -11.28 -15.95
C ASP A 308 -3.27 -11.25 -15.93
N ASP A 309 -2.66 -12.03 -15.04
CA ASP A 309 -1.22 -12.14 -14.81
C ASP A 309 -0.92 -13.51 -14.21
N PHE A 310 0.33 -13.75 -13.83
CA PHE A 310 0.69 -14.86 -12.96
C PHE A 310 -0.27 -14.93 -11.75
N SER A 311 -0.85 -16.09 -11.47
CA SER A 311 -1.97 -16.21 -10.51
C SER A 311 -1.51 -16.16 -9.05
N TYR A 312 -0.28 -16.58 -8.77
CA TYR A 312 0.31 -16.70 -7.43
C TYR A 312 1.21 -15.50 -7.13
N HIS A 313 1.44 -15.17 -5.86
CA HIS A 313 2.37 -14.09 -5.51
C HIS A 313 3.82 -14.54 -5.56
N PHE A 314 4.08 -15.80 -5.21
CA PHE A 314 5.42 -16.38 -5.23
C PHE A 314 5.41 -17.75 -5.88
N ALA A 315 6.50 -18.07 -6.57
CA ALA A 315 6.81 -19.41 -7.01
C ALA A 315 8.16 -19.85 -6.44
N ILE A 316 8.34 -21.16 -6.25
CA ILE A 316 9.59 -21.72 -5.71
C ILE A 316 10.01 -22.88 -6.58
N ASP A 317 11.22 -22.83 -7.14
CA ASP A 317 11.76 -23.93 -7.94
C ASP A 317 12.32 -25.07 -7.07
N CYS A 318 12.75 -26.15 -7.70
CA CYS A 318 13.29 -27.31 -6.99
C CYS A 318 14.65 -27.04 -6.32
N ALA A 319 15.38 -26.02 -6.76
CA ALA A 319 16.65 -25.59 -6.16
C ALA A 319 16.44 -24.65 -4.95
N GLY A 320 15.20 -24.25 -4.66
CA GLY A 320 14.87 -23.36 -3.55
C GLY A 320 14.99 -21.87 -3.91
N ILE A 321 15.10 -21.52 -5.18
CA ILE A 321 15.04 -20.12 -5.61
C ILE A 321 13.59 -19.66 -5.60
N ILE A 322 13.34 -18.51 -4.97
CA ILE A 322 12.03 -17.90 -4.86
C ILE A 322 11.89 -16.87 -5.98
N TYR A 323 10.80 -16.97 -6.73
CA TYR A 323 10.45 -16.06 -7.80
C TYR A 323 9.26 -15.22 -7.38
N GLU A 324 9.35 -13.93 -7.63
CA GLU A 324 8.20 -13.05 -7.55
C GLU A 324 7.24 -13.33 -8.72
N GLY A 325 6.04 -13.81 -8.40
CA GLY A 325 4.94 -13.94 -9.35
C GLY A 325 4.19 -12.62 -9.46
N ARG A 326 2.89 -12.63 -9.16
CA ARG A 326 2.09 -11.42 -9.01
C ARG A 326 2.64 -10.57 -7.87
N ASP A 327 2.80 -9.28 -8.11
CA ASP A 327 3.25 -8.34 -7.10
C ASP A 327 2.32 -8.41 -5.87
N ILE A 328 2.92 -8.61 -4.69
CA ILE A 328 2.23 -8.85 -3.42
C ILE A 328 1.24 -7.74 -3.05
N ARG A 329 1.37 -6.54 -3.63
CA ARG A 329 0.47 -5.39 -3.42
C ARG A 329 -0.90 -5.56 -4.10
N PHE A 330 -1.10 -6.62 -4.87
CA PHE A 330 -2.32 -6.89 -5.61
C PHE A 330 -2.89 -8.26 -5.28
N LYS A 331 -4.21 -8.37 -5.39
CA LYS A 331 -4.97 -9.59 -5.22
C LYS A 331 -4.51 -10.67 -6.20
N GLY A 332 -4.23 -11.86 -5.65
CA GLY A 332 -3.96 -13.08 -6.40
C GLY A 332 -5.16 -13.60 -7.20
N GLU A 333 -4.92 -14.58 -8.06
CA GLU A 333 -5.97 -15.30 -8.82
C GLU A 333 -5.79 -16.82 -8.72
N HIS A 334 -5.50 -17.32 -7.52
CA HIS A 334 -5.09 -18.71 -7.25
C HIS A 334 -6.16 -19.55 -6.53
N LEU A 335 -7.14 -18.93 -5.87
CA LEU A 335 -8.29 -19.56 -5.23
C LEU A 335 -9.62 -19.15 -5.88
N ILE A 336 -10.49 -20.11 -6.16
CA ILE A 336 -11.81 -19.84 -6.75
C ILE A 336 -12.66 -19.07 -5.72
N LEU A 337 -13.06 -17.84 -6.05
CA LEU A 337 -13.91 -16.97 -5.21
C LEU A 337 -13.37 -16.69 -3.79
N TYR A 338 -12.07 -16.89 -3.54
CA TYR A 338 -11.49 -16.79 -2.19
C TYR A 338 -10.07 -16.17 -2.19
N ASN A 339 -9.74 -15.35 -3.19
CA ASN A 339 -8.40 -14.77 -3.32
C ASN A 339 -8.08 -13.64 -2.32
N SER A 340 -9.10 -12.97 -1.78
CA SER A 340 -8.87 -11.84 -0.87
C SER A 340 -8.23 -12.31 0.43
N ASN A 341 -7.28 -11.54 0.94
CA ASN A 341 -6.54 -11.82 2.18
C ASN A 341 -5.68 -13.10 2.12
N ALA A 342 -5.51 -13.70 0.93
CA ALA A 342 -4.79 -14.96 0.73
C ALA A 342 -3.57 -14.81 -0.19
N ILE A 343 -2.40 -15.13 0.33
CA ILE A 343 -1.15 -15.17 -0.45
C ILE A 343 -1.02 -16.54 -1.12
N GLY A 344 -0.93 -16.58 -2.45
CA GLY A 344 -0.65 -17.82 -3.19
C GLY A 344 0.85 -18.07 -3.32
N ILE A 345 1.30 -19.25 -2.92
CA ILE A 345 2.66 -19.77 -3.15
C ILE A 345 2.55 -21.02 -4.01
N VAL A 346 3.22 -21.07 -5.16
CA VAL A 346 3.27 -22.26 -6.02
C VAL A 346 4.65 -22.92 -5.98
N LEU A 347 4.67 -24.23 -5.74
CA LEU A 347 5.88 -25.03 -5.92
C LEU A 347 5.95 -25.45 -7.40
N LEU A 348 7.03 -25.09 -8.09
CA LEU A 348 7.27 -25.42 -9.50
C LEU A 348 7.70 -26.89 -9.63
N ASN A 349 6.78 -27.77 -9.25
CA ASN A 349 6.99 -29.20 -9.16
C ASN A 349 5.63 -29.93 -9.24
N ASN A 350 5.66 -31.18 -9.66
CA ASN A 350 4.50 -32.08 -9.64
C ASN A 350 4.53 -32.94 -8.37
N LEU A 351 3.67 -32.58 -7.44
CA LEU A 351 3.55 -33.19 -6.11
C LEU A 351 2.34 -34.13 -5.96
N THR A 352 1.83 -34.65 -7.07
CA THR A 352 0.71 -35.59 -7.11
C THR A 352 1.24 -36.97 -7.46
N THR A 353 0.98 -37.98 -6.62
CA THR A 353 1.26 -39.37 -6.98
C THR A 353 0.34 -39.84 -8.10
N GLU A 354 0.70 -40.93 -8.76
CA GLU A 354 0.04 -41.42 -9.97
C GLU A 354 -1.41 -41.84 -9.73
N GLU A 355 -1.67 -42.31 -8.52
CA GLU A 355 -2.97 -42.75 -8.01
C GLU A 355 -3.92 -41.59 -7.75
N GLU A 356 -3.42 -40.37 -7.60
CA GLU A 356 -4.23 -39.19 -7.31
C GLU A 356 -4.70 -38.54 -8.63
N GLY A 357 -5.76 -39.14 -9.18
CA GLY A 357 -6.48 -38.70 -10.39
C GLY A 357 -7.14 -39.89 -11.10
N THR A 358 -8.33 -39.70 -11.69
CA THR A 358 -9.05 -40.79 -12.42
C THR A 358 -9.05 -40.61 -13.94
N ASP A 359 -8.25 -39.66 -14.46
CA ASP A 359 -8.23 -39.27 -15.86
C ASP A 359 -7.19 -40.03 -16.70
N PHE A 360 -7.16 -39.78 -18.01
CA PHE A 360 -6.24 -40.45 -18.93
C PHE A 360 -4.77 -40.18 -18.58
N ILE A 361 -4.45 -39.01 -17.98
CA ILE A 361 -3.09 -38.67 -17.55
C ILE A 361 -2.68 -39.57 -16.38
N ALA A 362 -3.59 -39.91 -15.46
CA ALA A 362 -3.32 -40.86 -14.38
C ALA A 362 -3.00 -42.26 -14.94
N LYS A 363 -3.79 -42.75 -15.90
CA LYS A 363 -3.55 -44.04 -16.56
C LYS A 363 -2.23 -44.08 -17.34
N ALA A 364 -1.87 -43.00 -18.03
CA ALA A 364 -0.60 -42.88 -18.73
C ALA A 364 0.59 -42.90 -17.75
N ARG A 365 0.46 -42.23 -16.60
CA ARG A 365 1.50 -42.18 -15.56
C ARG A 365 1.73 -43.53 -14.88
N ILE A 366 0.66 -44.24 -14.50
CA ILE A 366 0.75 -45.62 -13.97
C ILE A 366 1.50 -46.54 -14.95
N THR A 367 1.25 -46.35 -16.26
CA THR A 367 1.91 -47.15 -17.31
C THR A 367 3.41 -46.83 -17.40
N LEU A 368 3.81 -45.55 -17.34
CA LEU A 368 5.22 -45.13 -17.36
C LEU A 368 5.99 -45.63 -16.14
N ASN A 369 5.37 -45.64 -14.97
CA ASN A 369 6.01 -46.10 -13.75
C ASN A 369 6.16 -47.62 -13.70
N HIS A 370 5.19 -48.38 -14.24
CA HIS A 370 5.37 -49.81 -14.47
C HIS A 370 6.53 -50.12 -15.45
N MET A 371 6.92 -49.16 -16.28
CA MET A 371 8.12 -49.23 -17.13
C MET A 371 9.40 -48.72 -16.44
N GLY A 372 9.35 -48.40 -15.13
CA GLY A 372 10.48 -47.93 -14.34
C GLY A 372 10.77 -46.43 -14.43
N LEU A 373 9.89 -45.64 -15.06
CA LEU A 373 10.01 -44.19 -15.15
C LEU A 373 9.14 -43.54 -14.07
N SER A 374 9.74 -43.16 -12.94
CA SER A 374 9.03 -42.48 -11.85
C SER A 374 8.37 -41.18 -12.35
N THR A 375 7.06 -41.02 -12.16
CA THR A 375 6.35 -39.81 -12.63
C THR A 375 5.95 -38.85 -11.51
N ALA A 376 6.27 -39.16 -10.25
CA ALA A 376 6.09 -38.26 -9.11
C ALA A 376 7.46 -37.87 -8.54
N ASN A 377 7.65 -36.58 -8.24
CA ASN A 377 8.89 -36.11 -7.65
C ASN A 377 8.78 -36.10 -6.14
N GLU A 378 9.83 -36.56 -5.45
CA GLU A 378 10.02 -36.18 -4.06
C GLU A 378 10.15 -34.66 -3.96
N LEU A 379 9.55 -34.08 -2.93
CA LEU A 379 9.68 -32.65 -2.68
C LEU A 379 11.10 -32.34 -2.19
N PRO A 380 11.97 -31.64 -2.97
CA PRO A 380 13.37 -31.47 -2.65
C PRO A 380 13.59 -30.65 -1.38
N THR A 381 14.61 -30.99 -0.59
CA THR A 381 14.97 -30.27 0.65
C THR A 381 15.16 -28.76 0.45
N PRO A 382 15.84 -28.28 -0.62
CA PRO A 382 15.95 -26.85 -0.88
C PRO A 382 14.58 -26.17 -1.07
N GLN A 383 13.67 -26.78 -1.85
CA GLN A 383 12.31 -26.28 -2.08
C GLN A 383 11.49 -26.24 -0.78
N LYS A 384 11.63 -27.24 0.10
CA LYS A 384 11.01 -27.24 1.44
C LYS A 384 11.52 -26.09 2.31
N SER A 385 12.84 -25.94 2.41
CA SER A 385 13.49 -24.91 3.21
C SER A 385 13.10 -23.50 2.74
N ALA A 386 13.12 -23.28 1.42
CA ALA A 386 12.70 -22.02 0.81
C ALA A 386 11.24 -21.69 1.12
N THR A 387 10.34 -22.68 1.08
CA THR A 387 8.92 -22.48 1.43
C THR A 387 8.76 -22.05 2.89
N ILE A 388 9.40 -22.74 3.83
CA ILE A 388 9.31 -22.42 5.27
C ILE A 388 9.91 -21.04 5.56
N ASN A 389 11.04 -20.70 4.94
CA ASN A 389 11.70 -19.42 5.15
C ASN A 389 10.95 -18.26 4.48
N LEU A 390 10.32 -18.48 3.32
CA LEU A 390 9.40 -17.51 2.72
C LEU A 390 8.20 -17.24 3.63
N ILE A 391 7.57 -18.29 4.18
CA ILE A 391 6.46 -18.12 5.15
C ILE A 391 6.94 -17.37 6.38
N THR A 392 8.15 -17.64 6.87
CA THR A 392 8.77 -16.91 7.98
C THR A 392 8.96 -15.43 7.64
N ALA A 393 9.44 -15.11 6.43
CA ALA A 393 9.54 -13.73 5.95
C ALA A 393 8.16 -13.05 5.87
N LEU A 394 7.15 -13.72 5.33
CA LEU A 394 5.79 -13.20 5.21
C LEU A 394 5.15 -12.94 6.59
N LYS A 395 5.28 -13.88 7.53
CA LYS A 395 4.84 -13.71 8.93
C LYS A 395 5.52 -12.55 9.65
N SER A 396 6.73 -12.16 9.21
CA SER A 396 7.45 -11.04 9.80
C SER A 396 6.88 -9.67 9.42
N VAL A 397 5.99 -9.61 8.42
CA VAL A 397 5.42 -8.35 7.91
C VAL A 397 3.88 -8.38 7.84
N PHE A 398 3.25 -9.55 7.74
CA PHE A 398 1.79 -9.73 7.71
C PHE A 398 1.29 -10.57 8.89
N SER A 399 0.04 -10.31 9.31
CA SER A 399 -0.65 -11.04 10.37
C SER A 399 -1.17 -12.40 9.88
N ILE A 400 -0.27 -13.26 9.41
CA ILE A 400 -0.63 -14.57 8.86
C ILE A 400 -0.99 -15.54 9.98
N ASN A 401 -2.24 -16.00 9.98
CA ASN A 401 -2.80 -16.92 10.97
C ASN A 401 -3.08 -18.31 10.38
N PHE A 402 -3.30 -18.39 9.06
CA PHE A 402 -3.71 -19.63 8.40
C PHE A 402 -2.77 -20.03 7.26
N PHE A 403 -2.50 -21.33 7.17
CA PHE A 403 -1.78 -21.94 6.06
C PHE A 403 -2.45 -23.25 5.66
N GLY A 404 -2.77 -23.40 4.39
CA GLY A 404 -3.39 -24.62 3.88
C GLY A 404 -2.98 -24.92 2.44
N GLY A 405 -3.20 -26.16 2.03
CA GLY A 405 -3.15 -26.50 0.60
C GLY A 405 -4.35 -25.90 -0.13
N HIS A 406 -4.22 -25.64 -1.43
CA HIS A 406 -5.30 -25.15 -2.30
C HIS A 406 -6.65 -25.83 -1.99
N ARG A 407 -6.70 -27.17 -2.00
CA ARG A 407 -7.93 -27.94 -1.73
C ARG A 407 -8.56 -27.71 -0.35
N GLU A 408 -7.86 -27.14 0.62
CA GLU A 408 -8.39 -26.94 1.98
C GLU A 408 -9.22 -25.66 2.12
N PHE A 409 -9.05 -24.70 1.21
CA PHE A 409 -9.79 -23.44 1.22
C PHE A 409 -11.26 -23.62 0.79
N PRO A 410 -12.16 -22.71 1.18
CA PRO A 410 -13.56 -22.76 0.76
C PRO A 410 -13.72 -22.76 -0.76
N ARG A 411 -14.71 -23.51 -1.27
CA ARG A 411 -15.13 -23.52 -2.70
C ARG A 411 -14.10 -24.09 -3.67
N GLN A 412 -13.15 -24.91 -3.20
CA GLN A 412 -12.13 -25.55 -4.04
C GLN A 412 -12.52 -26.99 -4.47
N ASP A 413 -13.82 -27.24 -4.61
CA ASP A 413 -14.39 -28.57 -4.85
C ASP A 413 -14.59 -28.90 -6.34
N THR A 414 -13.73 -28.41 -7.24
CA THR A 414 -13.86 -28.72 -8.68
C THR A 414 -12.51 -28.97 -9.34
N LYS A 415 -12.46 -29.96 -10.25
CA LYS A 415 -11.33 -30.23 -11.16
C LYS A 415 -9.98 -30.30 -10.39
N GLU A 416 -8.95 -29.66 -10.94
CA GLU A 416 -7.60 -29.55 -10.37
C GLU A 416 -7.57 -28.91 -8.97
N ALA A 417 -8.56 -28.09 -8.60
CA ALA A 417 -8.60 -27.46 -7.27
C ALA A 417 -8.80 -28.50 -6.15
N LYS A 418 -9.46 -29.64 -6.44
CA LYS A 418 -9.58 -30.75 -5.49
C LYS A 418 -8.26 -31.47 -5.23
N ILE A 419 -7.36 -31.43 -6.22
CA ILE A 419 -6.12 -32.19 -6.25
C ILE A 419 -4.94 -31.32 -5.83
N CYS A 420 -4.93 -30.02 -6.10
CA CYS A 420 -3.84 -29.15 -5.71
C CYS A 420 -3.74 -29.02 -4.17
N PRO A 421 -2.54 -29.05 -3.54
CA PRO A 421 -1.18 -29.08 -4.10
C PRO A 421 -0.59 -30.48 -4.29
N GLY A 422 -1.42 -31.49 -4.56
CA GLY A 422 -1.06 -32.91 -4.59
C GLY A 422 -0.90 -33.53 -3.19
N ASN A 423 -0.98 -34.84 -3.09
CA ASN A 423 -0.90 -35.58 -1.82
C ASN A 423 0.48 -35.45 -1.15
N ILE A 424 1.57 -35.39 -1.93
CA ILE A 424 2.91 -35.08 -1.41
C ILE A 424 2.92 -33.64 -0.87
N GLY A 425 2.31 -32.70 -1.59
CA GLY A 425 2.16 -31.31 -1.15
C GLY A 425 1.34 -31.20 0.14
N MET A 426 0.25 -31.96 0.27
CA MET A 426 -0.57 -32.00 1.48
C MET A 426 0.20 -32.59 2.68
N GLY A 427 1.04 -33.59 2.47
CA GLY A 427 1.98 -34.07 3.49
C GLY A 427 2.89 -32.95 3.98
N PHE A 428 3.44 -32.16 3.05
CA PHE A 428 4.25 -30.99 3.41
C PHE A 428 3.45 -29.87 4.09
N VAL A 429 2.17 -29.67 3.75
CA VAL A 429 1.30 -28.70 4.45
C VAL A 429 1.20 -29.00 5.94
N ASN A 430 1.14 -30.29 6.32
CA ASN A 430 1.14 -30.70 7.72
C ASN A 430 2.45 -30.34 8.42
N VAL A 431 3.59 -30.58 7.76
CA VAL A 431 4.92 -30.23 8.27
C VAL A 431 5.03 -28.72 8.48
N VAL A 432 4.63 -27.92 7.48
CA VAL A 432 4.69 -26.45 7.58
C VAL A 432 3.85 -25.94 8.75
N ARG A 433 2.62 -26.42 8.93
CA ARG A 433 1.78 -26.03 10.08
C ARG A 433 2.40 -26.41 11.41
N ALA A 434 2.95 -27.62 11.53
CA ALA A 434 3.63 -28.07 12.74
C ALA A 434 4.85 -27.19 13.08
N THR A 435 5.63 -26.79 12.07
CA THR A 435 6.83 -25.95 12.26
C THR A 435 6.50 -24.48 12.53
N THR A 436 5.43 -23.96 11.93
CA THR A 436 5.13 -22.50 11.96
C THR A 436 4.02 -22.11 12.94
N GLY A 437 3.31 -23.08 13.51
CA GLY A 437 2.16 -22.86 14.39
C GLY A 437 0.92 -22.31 13.68
N LEU A 438 0.86 -22.33 12.34
CA LEU A 438 -0.26 -21.79 11.58
C LEU A 438 -1.46 -22.75 11.57
N HIS A 439 -2.66 -22.18 11.62
CA HIS A 439 -3.90 -22.95 11.65
C HIS A 439 -4.34 -23.39 10.26
N ARG A 440 -5.17 -24.44 10.21
CA ARG A 440 -5.89 -24.83 9.00
C ARG A 440 -6.88 -23.71 8.59
N PRO A 441 -7.05 -23.40 7.30
CA PRO A 441 -8.12 -22.52 6.85
C PRO A 441 -9.48 -23.03 7.31
N LEU A 442 -10.37 -22.12 7.73
CA LEU A 442 -11.74 -22.46 8.07
C LEU A 442 -12.51 -22.79 6.79
N ARG A 443 -13.20 -23.94 6.77
CA ARG A 443 -14.21 -24.23 5.77
C ARG A 443 -15.54 -23.80 6.36
N GLU A 444 -16.14 -22.77 5.77
CA GLU A 444 -17.55 -22.42 6.02
C GLU A 444 -18.48 -23.51 5.50
#